data_AF-A0A2J7PC13-F1
#
_entry.id   AF-A0A2J7PC13-F1
#
_cell.length_a   1.000
_cell.length_b   1.000
_cell.length_c   1.000
_cell.angle_alpha   90.00
_cell.angle_beta   90.00
_cell.angle_gamma   90.00
#
_symmetry.space_group_name_H-M   'P 1'
#
loop_
_entity.id
_entity.type
_entity.pdbx_description
1 polymer ?
#
loop_
_entity_poly.entity_id
_entity_poly.type
_entity_poly.pdbx_seq_one_letter_code
_entity_poly.pdbx_strand_id
1 'polypeptide(L)'
;PEDAFHGLPALQLLDLENNGIQKIHPEAFVPLTQIEDLNLGNNLFPVLPSRGLNGLLHLKTFNNPNLREFPSPEHFPRIQSLVLSYAYHCCAFLPLIPAEPPPRANLHEAVLFPSNNEFDMSLWNSSLTDVWPQLQNLTQKFGTQINDMWDNFGSDFTYPGNLPAYVEEYFEDQENAKLAGSELPPGKIACLPLPGPFLPCQDLFDWWTLRCGVWIVFLLAMLGNGTVVFVLIFSRSKMDVPRFLVCNLAAADFFMGVYLGFLAVVDASTLGEFRMYAIPWQMSVGCQLAGFLGVLSSELSVYTLAVITLERNYAITHAMHLNKRLSLKHASYIMACGWSFALSMALLPLFGISDYRKFAICLPFE
;
A
#
# COMPACT_ATOMS: atom_id res chain seq x y z
N PRO A 1 10.99 15.97 -26.66
CA PRO A 1 11.72 17.21 -27.05
C PRO A 1 10.74 18.40 -27.03
N GLU A 2 11.20 19.64 -27.18
CA GLU A 2 10.33 20.84 -27.17
C GLU A 2 9.36 20.86 -28.35
N ASP A 3 9.86 20.52 -29.54
CA ASP A 3 9.17 20.49 -30.81
C ASP A 3 8.43 19.17 -31.10
N ALA A 4 8.30 18.30 -30.09
CA ALA A 4 7.75 16.95 -30.26
C ALA A 4 6.35 16.92 -30.90
N PHE A 5 5.51 17.91 -30.58
CA PHE A 5 4.11 17.99 -31.04
C PHE A 5 3.83 19.21 -31.92
N HIS A 6 4.87 19.79 -32.51
CA HIS A 6 4.71 20.92 -33.41
C HIS A 6 3.89 20.51 -34.65
N GLY A 7 2.86 21.29 -34.99
CA GLY A 7 1.99 21.02 -36.15
C GLY A 7 0.79 20.10 -35.87
N LEU A 8 0.53 19.74 -34.60
CA LEU A 8 -0.60 18.90 -34.18
C LEU A 8 -1.65 19.67 -33.33
N PRO A 9 -2.17 20.84 -33.74
CA PRO A 9 -3.07 21.65 -32.91
C PRO A 9 -4.47 21.03 -32.71
N ALA A 10 -4.85 20.08 -33.58
CA ALA A 10 -6.15 19.40 -33.57
C ALA A 10 -6.11 18.03 -32.85
N LEU A 11 -4.98 17.67 -32.24
CA LEU A 11 -4.84 16.40 -31.53
C LEU A 11 -5.67 16.43 -30.23
N GLN A 12 -6.59 15.48 -30.09
CA GLN A 12 -7.48 15.35 -28.93
C GLN A 12 -7.05 14.22 -27.99
N LEU A 13 -6.55 13.11 -28.54
CA LEU A 13 -6.10 11.94 -27.80
C LEU A 13 -4.62 11.71 -28.08
N LEU A 14 -3.83 11.57 -27.02
CA LEU A 14 -2.42 11.24 -27.09
C LEU A 14 -2.10 10.11 -26.12
N ASP A 15 -1.76 8.95 -26.66
CA ASP A 15 -1.30 7.80 -25.88
C ASP A 15 0.20 7.61 -26.05
N LEU A 16 0.92 7.71 -24.94
CA LEU A 16 2.36 7.54 -24.81
C LEU A 16 2.70 6.53 -23.71
N GLU A 17 1.79 5.61 -23.41
CA GLU A 17 2.04 4.54 -22.46
C GLU A 17 3.23 3.67 -22.86
N ASN A 18 3.98 3.15 -21.89
CA ASN A 18 5.06 2.18 -22.09
C ASN A 18 6.19 2.64 -23.04
N ASN A 19 6.47 3.95 -23.11
CA ASN A 19 7.51 4.49 -23.99
C ASN A 19 8.86 4.73 -23.29
N GLY A 20 9.00 4.35 -22.01
CA GLY A 20 10.24 4.55 -21.26
C GLY A 20 10.69 6.00 -21.16
N ILE A 21 9.74 6.95 -21.20
CA ILE A 21 10.03 8.40 -21.23
C ILE A 21 10.64 8.81 -19.89
N GLN A 22 11.89 9.28 -19.90
CA GLN A 22 12.61 9.71 -18.70
C GLN A 22 12.49 11.23 -18.44
N LYS A 23 12.26 12.03 -19.48
CA LYS A 23 12.17 13.48 -19.36
C LYS A 23 11.23 14.05 -20.42
N ILE A 24 10.31 14.89 -19.97
CA ILE A 24 9.42 15.67 -20.83
C ILE A 24 9.88 17.13 -20.78
N HIS A 25 9.94 17.80 -21.93
CA HIS A 25 10.30 19.22 -21.97
C HIS A 25 9.16 20.07 -21.38
N PRO A 26 9.43 21.13 -20.60
CA PRO A 26 8.38 21.96 -19.99
C PRO A 26 7.36 22.55 -20.96
N GLU A 27 7.75 22.71 -22.22
CA GLU A 27 6.92 23.32 -23.27
C GLU A 27 6.47 22.32 -24.35
N ALA A 28 6.73 21.02 -24.15
CA ALA A 28 6.38 20.00 -25.13
C ALA A 28 4.89 20.02 -25.50
N PHE A 29 4.00 20.23 -24.52
CA PHE A 29 2.55 20.19 -24.71
C PHE A 29 1.92 21.53 -25.10
N VAL A 30 2.70 22.61 -25.21
CA VAL A 30 2.17 23.96 -25.56
C VAL A 30 1.47 23.99 -26.91
N PRO A 31 1.95 23.30 -27.98
CA PRO A 31 1.27 23.28 -29.27
C PRO A 31 -0.09 22.56 -29.27
N LEU A 32 -0.37 21.74 -28.25
CA LEU A 32 -1.55 20.88 -28.17
C LEU A 32 -2.75 21.64 -27.60
N THR A 33 -3.38 22.49 -28.41
CA THR A 33 -4.46 23.36 -27.93
C THR A 33 -5.81 22.67 -27.68
N GLN A 34 -6.03 21.49 -28.28
CA GLN A 34 -7.30 20.75 -28.22
C GLN A 34 -7.18 19.38 -27.54
N ILE A 35 -6.09 19.14 -26.79
CA ILE A 35 -5.88 17.85 -26.13
C ILE A 35 -6.90 17.66 -24.99
N GLU A 36 -7.58 16.53 -25.00
CA GLU A 36 -8.61 16.15 -24.05
C GLU A 36 -8.21 14.89 -23.26
N ASP A 37 -7.60 13.90 -23.90
CA ASP A 37 -7.15 12.66 -23.27
C ASP A 37 -5.64 12.46 -23.46
N LEU A 38 -4.92 12.31 -22.34
CA LEU A 38 -3.48 12.11 -22.31
C LEU A 38 -3.14 10.89 -21.45
N ASN A 39 -2.56 9.87 -22.09
CA ASN A 39 -2.01 8.70 -21.41
C ASN A 39 -0.48 8.75 -21.43
N LEU A 40 0.10 8.77 -20.24
CA LEU A 40 1.53 8.77 -19.95
C LEU A 40 1.88 7.64 -18.96
N GLY A 41 1.03 6.61 -18.85
CA GLY A 41 1.26 5.47 -17.98
C GLY A 41 2.56 4.72 -18.28
N ASN A 42 3.09 4.00 -17.30
CA ASN A 42 4.26 3.13 -17.47
C ASN A 42 5.49 3.83 -18.10
N ASN A 43 5.84 5.01 -17.59
CA ASN A 43 7.04 5.75 -17.99
C ASN A 43 7.93 6.03 -16.76
N LEU A 44 8.95 6.87 -16.91
CA LEU A 44 9.99 7.09 -15.89
C LEU A 44 10.27 8.59 -15.65
N PHE A 45 9.36 9.49 -16.04
CA PHE A 45 9.57 10.92 -15.92
C PHE A 45 9.37 11.42 -14.48
N PRO A 46 10.20 12.35 -13.98
CA PRO A 46 10.12 12.81 -12.60
C PRO A 46 9.09 13.92 -12.36
N VAL A 47 8.79 14.72 -13.39
CA VAL A 47 7.90 15.89 -13.30
C VAL A 47 7.01 15.93 -14.53
N LEU A 48 5.71 16.13 -14.31
CA LEU A 48 4.74 16.36 -15.37
C LEU A 48 4.65 17.87 -15.68
N PRO A 49 4.96 18.33 -16.90
CA PRO A 49 4.77 19.72 -17.27
C PRO A 49 3.29 20.03 -17.51
N SER A 50 2.78 21.09 -16.88
CA SER A 50 1.38 21.50 -16.97
C SER A 50 1.07 22.53 -18.06
N ARG A 51 2.09 23.18 -18.62
CA ARG A 51 1.90 24.22 -19.64
C ARG A 51 1.32 23.64 -20.91
N GLY A 52 0.19 24.18 -21.35
CA GLY A 52 -0.54 23.71 -22.54
C GLY A 52 -1.64 22.69 -22.23
N LEU A 53 -1.74 22.16 -21.00
CA LEU A 53 -2.72 21.13 -20.63
C LEU A 53 -4.04 21.69 -20.05
N ASN A 54 -4.38 22.94 -20.36
CA ASN A 54 -5.55 23.62 -19.81
C ASN A 54 -6.89 23.01 -20.28
N GLY A 55 -6.89 22.35 -21.44
CA GLY A 55 -8.06 21.73 -22.05
C GLY A 55 -8.33 20.29 -21.61
N LEU A 56 -7.44 19.71 -20.81
CA LEU A 56 -7.44 18.28 -20.53
C LEU A 56 -8.68 17.84 -19.72
N LEU A 57 -9.32 16.75 -20.15
CA LEU A 57 -10.45 16.10 -19.48
C LEU A 57 -10.03 14.82 -18.76
N HIS A 58 -9.11 14.05 -19.36
CA HIS A 58 -8.66 12.76 -18.87
C HIS A 58 -7.12 12.70 -18.86
N LEU A 59 -6.55 12.37 -17.70
CA LEU A 59 -5.10 12.19 -17.54
C LEU A 59 -4.81 10.83 -16.91
N LYS A 60 -3.93 10.07 -17.55
CA LYS A 60 -3.42 8.80 -17.04
C LYS A 60 -1.90 8.90 -16.88
N THR A 61 -1.41 8.76 -15.66
CA THR A 61 0.02 8.81 -15.31
C THR A 61 0.39 7.67 -14.37
N PHE A 62 -0.35 6.55 -14.40
CA PHE A 62 -0.14 5.40 -13.52
C PHE A 62 1.24 4.74 -13.75
N ASN A 63 1.73 4.04 -12.72
CA ASN A 63 2.99 3.29 -12.75
C ASN A 63 4.22 4.09 -13.24
N ASN A 64 4.36 5.32 -12.77
CA ASN A 64 5.53 6.18 -12.95
C ASN A 64 6.29 6.32 -11.62
N PRO A 65 7.31 5.48 -11.34
CA PRO A 65 7.97 5.45 -10.03
C PRO A 65 8.80 6.70 -9.72
N ASN A 66 9.15 7.49 -10.74
CA ASN A 66 9.92 8.72 -10.57
C ASN A 66 9.03 9.96 -10.37
N LEU A 67 7.73 9.88 -10.66
CA LEU A 67 6.81 11.01 -10.59
C LEU A 67 6.45 11.30 -9.13
N ARG A 68 7.30 12.06 -8.44
CA ARG A 68 7.14 12.36 -7.01
C ARG A 68 6.20 13.55 -6.78
N GLU A 69 6.34 14.58 -7.60
CA GLU A 69 5.56 15.81 -7.50
C GLU A 69 4.51 15.87 -8.60
N PHE A 70 3.30 16.28 -8.24
CA PHE A 70 2.20 16.42 -9.16
C PHE A 70 1.64 17.85 -9.13
N PRO A 71 1.30 18.46 -10.28
CA PRO A 71 0.83 19.84 -10.33
C PRO A 71 -0.51 20.03 -9.57
N SER A 72 -0.68 21.21 -8.98
CA SER A 72 -1.93 21.57 -8.28
C SER A 72 -3.13 21.66 -9.23
N PRO A 73 -4.37 21.55 -8.71
CA PRO A 73 -5.60 21.62 -9.52
C PRO A 73 -5.75 22.91 -10.35
N GLU A 74 -5.11 24.00 -9.95
CA GLU A 74 -5.11 25.29 -10.67
C GLU A 74 -4.62 25.16 -12.11
N HIS A 75 -3.74 24.18 -12.36
CA HIS A 75 -3.20 23.91 -13.69
C HIS A 75 -4.16 23.12 -14.59
N PHE A 76 -5.21 22.52 -14.03
CA PHE A 76 -6.12 21.62 -14.74
C PHE A 76 -7.59 22.03 -14.50
N PRO A 77 -8.05 23.16 -15.08
CA PRO A 77 -9.36 23.74 -14.78
C PRO A 77 -10.55 22.92 -15.30
N ARG A 78 -10.35 22.02 -16.27
CA ARG A 78 -11.41 21.24 -16.93
C ARG A 78 -11.35 19.73 -16.67
N ILE A 79 -10.46 19.30 -15.77
CA ILE A 79 -10.21 17.87 -15.56
C ILE A 79 -11.44 17.16 -15.01
N GLN A 80 -11.73 15.97 -15.54
CA GLN A 80 -12.84 15.11 -15.13
C GLN A 80 -12.35 13.77 -14.59
N SER A 81 -11.28 13.20 -15.14
CA SER A 81 -10.72 11.91 -14.70
C SER A 81 -9.21 11.96 -14.58
N LEU A 82 -8.70 11.49 -13.43
CA LEU A 82 -7.29 11.38 -13.10
C LEU A 82 -6.99 9.95 -12.67
N VAL A 83 -6.08 9.28 -13.38
CA VAL A 83 -5.49 8.01 -12.96
C VAL A 83 -4.02 8.26 -12.69
N LEU A 84 -3.63 8.27 -11.42
CA LEU A 84 -2.34 8.74 -10.94
C LEU A 84 -1.47 7.57 -10.44
N SER A 85 -0.16 7.81 -10.35
CA SER A 85 0.79 6.82 -9.80
C SER A 85 0.67 6.63 -8.29
N TYR A 86 0.40 7.70 -7.56
CA TYR A 86 0.35 7.69 -6.10
C TYR A 86 -0.97 8.27 -5.60
N ALA A 87 -1.56 7.66 -4.57
CA ALA A 87 -2.80 8.15 -3.95
C ALA A 87 -2.66 9.58 -3.38
N TYR A 88 -1.45 9.95 -2.93
CA TYR A 88 -1.16 11.28 -2.39
C TYR A 88 -1.32 12.41 -3.42
N HIS A 89 -1.17 12.12 -4.72
CA HIS A 89 -1.40 13.11 -5.77
C HIS A 89 -2.88 13.48 -5.88
N CYS A 90 -3.77 12.58 -5.43
CA CYS A 90 -5.20 12.81 -5.41
C CYS A 90 -5.65 13.76 -4.29
N CYS A 91 -4.84 13.92 -3.22
CA CYS A 91 -5.18 14.71 -2.04
C CYS A 91 -5.54 16.17 -2.35
N ALA A 92 -4.91 16.78 -3.35
CA ALA A 92 -5.20 18.16 -3.75
C ALA A 92 -6.54 18.29 -4.50
N PHE A 93 -7.03 17.21 -5.11
CA PHE A 93 -8.27 17.16 -5.89
C PHE A 93 -9.46 16.70 -5.04
N LEU A 94 -9.24 16.07 -3.88
CA LEU A 94 -10.31 15.61 -2.96
C LEU A 94 -11.36 16.69 -2.61
N PRO A 95 -11.00 17.95 -2.28
CA PRO A 95 -12.01 18.95 -1.93
C PRO A 95 -12.94 19.33 -3.10
N LEU A 96 -12.55 18.97 -4.32
CA LEU A 96 -13.32 19.17 -5.56
C LEU A 96 -14.19 17.96 -5.89
N ILE A 97 -14.01 16.84 -5.16
CA ILE A 97 -14.89 15.67 -5.23
C ILE A 97 -16.05 15.95 -4.27
N PRO A 98 -17.30 16.04 -4.73
CA PRO A 98 -18.43 16.25 -3.83
C PRO A 98 -18.52 15.07 -2.87
N ALA A 99 -18.54 15.35 -1.57
CA ALA A 99 -18.85 14.37 -0.53
C ALA A 99 -20.32 13.94 -0.69
N GLU A 100 -20.59 12.94 -1.52
CA GLU A 100 -21.85 12.23 -1.46
C GLU A 100 -21.83 11.36 -0.19
N PRO A 101 -22.74 11.57 0.79
CA PRO A 101 -22.97 10.54 1.78
C PRO A 101 -23.39 9.28 1.02
N PRO A 102 -22.92 8.08 1.42
CA PRO A 102 -23.43 6.86 0.81
C PRO A 102 -24.96 6.90 0.90
N PRO A 103 -25.71 6.56 -0.17
CA PRO A 103 -27.13 6.36 -0.03
C PRO A 103 -27.31 5.40 1.14
N ARG A 104 -28.14 5.78 2.12
CA ARG A 104 -28.56 4.87 3.19
C ARG A 104 -29.31 3.72 2.51
N ALA A 105 -28.56 2.74 2.04
CA ALA A 105 -29.12 1.43 1.77
C ALA A 105 -29.61 0.95 3.13
N ASN A 106 -30.93 0.89 3.29
CA ASN A 106 -31.51 0.11 4.37
C ASN A 106 -31.07 -1.32 4.09
N LEU A 107 -29.99 -1.75 4.76
CA LEU A 107 -29.55 -3.13 4.74
C LEU A 107 -30.62 -3.93 5.50
N HIS A 108 -31.70 -4.30 4.82
CA HIS A 108 -32.39 -5.52 5.20
C HIS A 108 -31.46 -6.64 4.76
N GLU A 109 -30.73 -7.20 5.72
CA GLU A 109 -30.21 -8.56 5.63
C GLU A 109 -31.41 -9.47 5.33
N ALA A 110 -31.73 -9.64 4.04
CA ALA A 110 -32.51 -10.76 3.60
C ALA A 110 -31.60 -11.97 3.75
N VAL A 111 -31.61 -12.56 4.95
CA VAL A 111 -31.03 -13.88 5.18
C VAL A 111 -31.88 -14.86 4.37
N LEU A 112 -31.51 -15.04 3.11
CA LEU A 112 -32.05 -16.05 2.23
C LEU A 112 -31.48 -17.39 2.68
N PHE A 113 -32.22 -18.09 3.53
CA PHE A 113 -31.98 -19.50 3.77
C PHE A 113 -32.43 -20.28 2.54
N PRO A 114 -31.53 -20.98 1.82
CA PRO A 114 -31.96 -21.87 0.75
C PRO A 114 -32.72 -23.04 1.40
N SER A 115 -34.00 -23.19 1.05
CA SER A 115 -34.76 -24.37 1.42
C SER A 115 -34.24 -25.59 0.65
N ASN A 116 -33.88 -26.64 1.40
CA ASN A 116 -33.37 -27.90 0.91
C ASN A 116 -34.26 -28.52 -0.19
N ASN A 117 -33.80 -28.49 -1.43
CA ASN A 117 -33.52 -29.65 -2.29
C ASN A 117 -33.33 -29.17 -3.73
N GLU A 118 -32.27 -29.68 -4.37
CA GLU A 118 -31.73 -29.30 -5.70
C GLU A 118 -30.88 -28.03 -5.72
N PHE A 119 -29.72 -28.10 -5.04
CA PHE A 119 -28.58 -27.27 -5.40
C PHE A 119 -27.88 -27.92 -6.60
N ASP A 120 -28.10 -27.38 -7.81
CA ASP A 120 -27.38 -27.83 -9.00
C ASP A 120 -26.01 -27.12 -9.07
N MET A 121 -24.92 -27.89 -9.00
CA MET A 121 -23.53 -27.38 -9.07
C MET A 121 -23.13 -26.89 -10.47
N SER A 122 -24.03 -26.93 -11.45
CA SER A 122 -23.80 -26.43 -12.82
C SER A 122 -23.73 -24.89 -12.91
N LEU A 123 -24.24 -24.15 -11.92
CA LEU A 123 -24.23 -22.68 -11.87
C LEU A 123 -22.87 -22.04 -11.53
N TRP A 124 -21.88 -22.84 -11.13
CA TRP A 124 -20.50 -22.38 -10.88
C TRP A 124 -19.52 -22.80 -11.98
N ASN A 125 -20.01 -23.44 -13.05
CA ASN A 125 -19.20 -23.91 -14.17
C ASN A 125 -19.37 -23.05 -15.44
N SER A 126 -19.98 -21.87 -15.33
CA SER A 126 -20.09 -20.90 -16.42
C SER A 126 -19.10 -19.77 -16.23
N SER A 127 -17.97 -19.81 -16.95
CA SER A 127 -17.14 -18.64 -17.19
C SER A 127 -17.98 -17.60 -17.92
N LEU A 128 -18.08 -16.40 -17.35
CA LEU A 128 -19.00 -15.34 -17.73
C LEU A 128 -18.53 -14.59 -18.99
N THR A 129 -18.21 -15.33 -20.05
CA THR A 129 -17.94 -14.83 -21.39
C THR A 129 -19.01 -15.39 -22.33
N ASP A 130 -20.13 -14.69 -22.47
CA ASP A 130 -20.97 -14.67 -23.69
C ASP A 130 -22.32 -13.99 -23.40
N VAL A 131 -22.33 -12.65 -23.35
CA VAL A 131 -23.52 -11.88 -23.74
C VAL A 131 -23.08 -10.60 -24.48
N TRP A 132 -22.58 -10.75 -25.72
CA TRP A 132 -22.77 -9.71 -26.74
C TRP A 132 -22.77 -10.33 -28.15
N PRO A 133 -23.80 -10.09 -28.99
CA PRO A 133 -23.70 -10.38 -30.40
C PRO A 133 -23.37 -9.12 -31.22
N GLN A 134 -22.36 -9.27 -32.08
CA GLN A 134 -22.10 -8.54 -33.35
C GLN A 134 -21.33 -7.21 -33.30
N LEU A 135 -20.00 -7.27 -33.35
CA LEU A 135 -19.24 -6.83 -34.54
C LEU A 135 -17.81 -7.41 -34.52
N GLN A 136 -17.60 -8.41 -35.37
CA GLN A 136 -16.54 -9.40 -35.26
C GLN A 136 -15.83 -9.52 -36.61
N ASN A 137 -15.02 -8.55 -37.03
CA ASN A 137 -14.41 -8.69 -38.36
C ASN A 137 -13.00 -8.16 -38.62
N LEU A 138 -12.24 -7.65 -37.64
CA LEU A 138 -10.87 -7.17 -37.96
C LEU A 138 -9.74 -7.62 -37.03
N THR A 139 -9.98 -8.12 -35.82
CA THR A 139 -8.88 -8.45 -34.88
C THR A 139 -8.38 -9.90 -35.01
N GLN A 140 -9.08 -10.75 -35.76
CA GLN A 140 -8.88 -12.21 -35.81
C GLN A 140 -7.64 -12.67 -36.60
N LYS A 141 -6.72 -11.77 -36.98
CA LYS A 141 -5.51 -12.15 -37.75
C LYS A 141 -4.17 -11.78 -37.13
N PHE A 142 -4.13 -11.11 -35.96
CA PHE A 142 -2.86 -10.72 -35.32
C PHE A 142 -2.70 -11.15 -33.86
N GLY A 143 -3.77 -11.55 -33.15
CA GLY A 143 -3.72 -11.77 -31.70
C GLY A 143 -3.05 -13.06 -31.20
N THR A 144 -2.81 -14.06 -32.06
CA THR A 144 -2.41 -15.41 -31.59
C THR A 144 -0.90 -15.66 -31.59
N GLN A 145 -0.06 -14.67 -31.93
CA GLN A 145 1.40 -14.87 -31.99
C GLN A 145 2.19 -14.15 -30.89
N ILE A 146 1.56 -13.27 -30.11
CA ILE A 146 2.26 -12.43 -29.12
C ILE A 146 2.02 -12.91 -27.69
N ASN A 147 0.85 -13.49 -27.39
CA ASN A 147 0.53 -13.95 -26.03
C ASN A 147 1.39 -15.13 -25.57
N ASP A 148 1.81 -16.02 -26.47
CA ASP A 148 2.66 -17.18 -26.11
C ASP A 148 4.13 -16.80 -25.83
N MET A 149 4.56 -15.56 -26.11
CA MET A 149 5.91 -15.08 -25.77
C MET A 149 5.97 -14.37 -24.41
N TRP A 150 4.83 -13.98 -23.83
CA TRP A 150 4.78 -13.15 -22.63
C TRP A 150 4.79 -13.96 -21.31
N ASP A 151 4.50 -15.27 -21.35
CA ASP A 151 4.39 -16.10 -20.15
C ASP A 151 5.72 -16.68 -19.62
N ASN A 152 6.87 -16.43 -20.26
CA ASN A 152 8.13 -17.14 -19.92
C ASN A 152 9.37 -16.28 -19.62
N PHE A 153 9.26 -14.94 -19.49
CA PHE A 153 10.41 -14.12 -19.11
C PHE A 153 10.07 -13.02 -18.10
N GLY A 154 10.08 -13.39 -16.81
CA GLY A 154 10.43 -12.50 -15.70
C GLY A 154 9.28 -11.71 -15.05
N SER A 155 8.73 -12.22 -13.96
CA SER A 155 7.87 -11.47 -13.04
C SER A 155 8.66 -10.95 -11.83
N ASP A 156 9.51 -9.95 -12.08
CA ASP A 156 9.83 -8.93 -11.07
C ASP A 156 8.79 -7.81 -11.22
N PHE A 157 7.74 -7.80 -10.39
CA PHE A 157 6.77 -6.70 -10.39
C PHE A 157 6.40 -6.29 -8.96
N THR A 158 7.05 -5.22 -8.49
CA THR A 158 6.72 -4.48 -7.27
C THR A 158 5.61 -3.45 -7.55
N TYR A 159 4.66 -3.29 -6.62
CA TYR A 159 3.47 -2.40 -6.61
C TYR A 159 2.19 -2.98 -7.28
N PRO A 160 0.97 -2.72 -6.75
CA PRO A 160 -0.14 -3.67 -6.79
C PRO A 160 -0.71 -3.78 -8.21
N GLY A 161 -0.47 -4.92 -8.83
CA GLY A 161 -0.92 -5.29 -10.17
C GLY A 161 -2.40 -5.63 -10.32
N ASN A 162 -3.28 -5.15 -9.43
CA ASN A 162 -4.72 -5.15 -9.70
C ASN A 162 -5.24 -3.78 -10.11
N LEU A 163 -4.37 -2.78 -10.34
CA LEU A 163 -4.83 -1.52 -10.91
C LEU A 163 -5.50 -1.70 -12.28
N PRO A 164 -5.02 -2.54 -13.24
CA PRO A 164 -5.73 -2.73 -14.50
C PRO A 164 -7.12 -3.35 -14.29
N ALA A 165 -7.23 -4.38 -13.44
CA ALA A 165 -8.49 -5.03 -13.14
C ALA A 165 -9.46 -4.15 -12.33
N TYR A 166 -8.95 -3.37 -11.37
CA TYR A 166 -9.76 -2.43 -10.58
C TYR A 166 -10.15 -1.20 -11.39
N VAL A 167 -9.30 -0.77 -12.31
CA VAL A 167 -9.58 0.33 -13.25
C VAL A 167 -10.53 -0.13 -14.35
N GLU A 168 -10.40 -1.36 -14.85
CA GLU A 168 -11.40 -2.00 -15.71
C GLU A 168 -12.74 -2.15 -14.99
N GLU A 169 -12.77 -2.64 -13.74
CA GLU A 169 -13.99 -2.76 -12.93
C GLU A 169 -14.63 -1.38 -12.67
N TYR A 170 -13.85 -0.33 -12.39
CA TYR A 170 -14.36 1.03 -12.19
C TYR A 170 -14.80 1.71 -13.50
N PHE A 171 -14.13 1.43 -14.63
CA PHE A 171 -14.52 1.91 -15.94
C PHE A 171 -15.74 1.16 -16.48
N GLU A 172 -15.88 -0.14 -16.20
CA GLU A 172 -17.07 -0.94 -16.44
C GLU A 172 -18.25 -0.40 -15.61
N ASP A 173 -18.06 -0.07 -14.34
CA ASP A 173 -19.08 0.62 -13.53
C ASP A 173 -19.46 1.99 -14.10
N GLN A 174 -18.51 2.72 -14.68
CA GLN A 174 -18.76 4.01 -15.35
C GLN A 174 -19.47 3.86 -16.70
N GLU A 175 -19.18 2.78 -17.45
CA GLU A 175 -19.82 2.43 -18.71
C GLU A 175 -21.24 1.90 -18.47
N ASN A 176 -21.42 1.13 -17.39
CA ASN A 176 -22.72 0.71 -16.86
C ASN A 176 -23.55 1.91 -16.36
N ALA A 177 -22.92 2.91 -15.72
CA ALA A 177 -23.56 4.17 -15.33
C ALA A 177 -23.93 5.05 -16.53
N LYS A 178 -23.14 5.02 -17.62
CA LYS A 178 -23.48 5.66 -18.91
C LYS A 178 -24.63 4.94 -19.61
N LEU A 179 -24.72 3.61 -19.53
CA LEU A 179 -25.87 2.83 -20.01
C LEU A 179 -27.14 3.03 -19.16
N ALA A 180 -26.99 3.35 -17.87
CA ALA A 180 -28.10 3.62 -16.94
C ALA A 180 -28.59 5.09 -16.96
N GLY A 181 -28.11 5.93 -17.88
CA GLY A 181 -28.57 7.31 -18.03
C GLY A 181 -28.13 8.28 -16.93
N SER A 182 -27.13 7.93 -16.12
CA SER A 182 -26.47 8.89 -15.23
C SER A 182 -25.25 9.49 -15.93
N GLU A 183 -25.46 10.54 -16.73
CA GLU A 183 -24.41 11.51 -16.99
C GLU A 183 -23.89 11.98 -15.61
N LEU A 184 -22.60 11.78 -15.33
CA LEU A 184 -22.00 12.48 -14.19
C LEU A 184 -22.26 13.98 -14.40
N PRO A 185 -22.85 14.69 -13.42
CA PRO A 185 -23.10 16.12 -13.54
C PRO A 185 -21.80 16.86 -13.92
N PRO A 186 -21.88 17.88 -14.79
CA PRO A 186 -20.71 18.67 -15.17
C PRO A 186 -20.07 19.29 -13.92
N GLY A 187 -18.85 18.84 -13.58
CA GLY A 187 -18.08 19.31 -12.43
C GLY A 187 -17.65 18.26 -11.40
N LYS A 188 -18.00 16.97 -11.58
CA LYS A 188 -17.49 15.89 -10.72
C LYS A 188 -16.13 15.37 -11.22
N ILE A 189 -15.08 15.49 -10.42
CA ILE A 189 -13.74 14.97 -10.72
C ILE A 189 -13.60 13.56 -10.14
N ALA A 190 -13.29 12.58 -10.98
CA ALA A 190 -12.88 11.24 -10.56
C ALA A 190 -11.35 11.19 -10.46
N CYS A 191 -10.83 10.69 -9.34
CA CYS A 191 -9.40 10.61 -9.11
C CYS A 191 -9.05 9.29 -8.43
N LEU A 192 -8.16 8.53 -9.06
CA LEU A 192 -7.79 7.17 -8.70
C LEU A 192 -6.25 7.07 -8.61
N PRO A 193 -5.69 6.36 -7.62
CA PRO A 193 -6.35 5.70 -6.50
C PRO A 193 -6.72 6.68 -5.37
N LEU A 194 -7.83 6.44 -4.66
CA LEU A 194 -8.23 7.27 -3.52
C LEU A 194 -7.32 7.00 -2.30
N PRO A 195 -6.95 8.05 -1.53
CA PRO A 195 -6.25 7.87 -0.27
C PRO A 195 -7.16 7.18 0.75
N GLY A 196 -6.66 6.10 1.35
CA GLY A 196 -7.34 5.36 2.41
C GLY A 196 -6.82 5.71 3.82
N PRO A 197 -7.29 5.03 4.87
CA PRO A 197 -6.88 5.30 6.26
C PRO A 197 -5.38 5.07 6.54
N PHE A 198 -4.70 4.31 5.68
CA PHE A 198 -3.26 4.05 5.77
C PHE A 198 -2.41 4.97 4.86
N LEU A 199 -3.06 5.90 4.14
CA LEU A 199 -2.47 6.84 3.18
C LEU A 199 -3.03 8.26 3.42
N PRO A 200 -2.80 8.88 4.58
CA PRO A 200 -3.43 10.15 4.94
C PRO A 200 -2.82 11.35 4.20
N CYS A 201 -3.63 12.37 3.93
CA CYS A 201 -3.22 13.55 3.15
C CYS A 201 -2.61 14.68 4.00
N GLN A 202 -3.13 14.90 5.21
CA GLN A 202 -2.70 16.02 6.07
C GLN A 202 -1.64 15.59 7.08
N ASP A 203 -1.96 14.57 7.87
CA ASP A 203 -1.20 14.16 9.04
C ASP A 203 -1.00 12.64 9.03
N LEU A 204 0.19 12.15 9.41
CA LEU A 204 0.42 10.70 9.50
C LEU A 204 -0.54 10.06 10.52
N PHE A 205 -0.85 10.79 11.58
CA PHE A 205 -1.85 10.45 12.59
C PHE A 205 -2.90 11.56 12.71
N ASP A 206 -4.09 11.35 12.13
CA ASP A 206 -5.15 12.36 12.04
C ASP A 206 -5.63 12.93 13.40
N TRP A 207 -5.59 12.12 14.48
CA TRP A 207 -6.15 12.51 15.78
C TRP A 207 -5.08 12.83 16.82
N TRP A 208 -5.23 13.95 17.51
CA TRP A 208 -4.36 14.36 18.63
C TRP A 208 -4.26 13.29 19.73
N THR A 209 -5.35 12.58 20.04
CA THR A 209 -5.33 11.49 21.02
C THR A 209 -4.42 10.34 20.57
N LEU A 210 -4.43 10.01 19.28
CA LEU A 210 -3.60 8.95 18.72
C LEU A 210 -2.13 9.38 18.75
N ARG A 211 -1.82 10.63 18.38
CA ARG A 211 -0.48 11.21 18.50
C ARG A 211 0.07 11.16 19.92
N CYS A 212 -0.70 11.66 20.88
CA CYS A 212 -0.33 11.60 22.30
C CYS A 212 -0.15 10.15 22.78
N GLY A 213 -1.04 9.25 22.34
CA GLY A 213 -0.95 7.82 22.63
C GLY A 213 0.35 7.20 22.11
N VAL A 214 0.71 7.46 20.85
CA VAL A 214 1.95 6.95 20.23
C VAL A 214 3.18 7.45 20.98
N TRP A 215 3.24 8.74 21.35
CA TRP A 215 4.34 9.29 22.15
C TRP A 215 4.44 8.64 23.54
N ILE A 216 3.32 8.42 24.21
CA ILE A 216 3.29 7.76 25.52
C ILE A 216 3.78 6.32 25.40
N VAL A 217 3.24 5.56 24.45
CA VAL A 217 3.62 4.15 24.23
C VAL A 217 5.10 4.05 23.85
N PHE A 218 5.59 4.92 22.97
CA PHE A 218 7.00 5.00 22.59
C PHE A 218 7.91 5.19 23.82
N LEU A 219 7.63 6.20 24.64
CA LEU A 219 8.45 6.50 25.83
C LEU A 219 8.38 5.38 26.87
N LEU A 220 7.20 4.81 27.11
CA LEU A 220 7.01 3.69 28.02
C LEU A 220 7.72 2.42 27.53
N ALA A 221 7.65 2.12 26.23
CA ALA A 221 8.33 0.96 25.65
C ALA A 221 9.86 1.12 25.74
N MET A 222 10.39 2.29 25.41
CA MET A 222 11.83 2.57 25.47
C MET A 222 12.37 2.53 26.90
N LEU A 223 11.73 3.25 27.83
CA LEU A 223 12.18 3.33 29.21
C LEU A 223 11.86 2.05 30.00
N GLY A 224 10.65 1.52 29.87
CA GLY A 224 10.20 0.33 30.57
C GLY A 224 10.98 -0.90 30.14
N ASN A 225 10.99 -1.22 28.83
CA ASN A 225 11.69 -2.41 28.37
C ASN A 225 13.21 -2.25 28.39
N GLY A 226 13.72 -1.03 28.10
CA GLY A 226 15.15 -0.74 28.21
C GLY A 226 15.69 -0.91 29.63
N THR A 227 14.95 -0.46 30.66
CA THR A 227 15.33 -0.67 32.06
C THR A 227 15.26 -2.15 32.47
N VAL A 228 14.25 -2.90 32.01
CA VAL A 228 14.15 -4.35 32.25
C VAL A 228 15.36 -5.09 31.65
N VAL A 229 15.69 -4.81 30.38
CA VAL A 229 16.86 -5.39 29.71
C VAL A 229 18.15 -5.03 30.45
N PHE A 230 18.32 -3.75 30.80
CA PHE A 230 19.49 -3.27 31.54
C PHE A 230 19.64 -3.98 32.90
N VAL A 231 18.60 -3.99 33.73
CA VAL A 231 18.65 -4.62 35.05
C VAL A 231 18.90 -6.12 34.95
N LEU A 232 18.28 -6.82 33.99
CA LEU A 232 18.47 -8.26 33.84
C LEU A 232 19.86 -8.64 33.33
N ILE A 233 20.48 -7.82 32.47
CA ILE A 233 21.85 -8.04 31.98
C ILE A 233 22.90 -7.69 33.05
N PHE A 234 22.73 -6.58 33.77
CA PHE A 234 23.72 -6.11 34.76
C PHE A 234 23.54 -6.69 36.16
N SER A 235 22.40 -7.32 36.45
CA SER A 235 22.19 -8.00 37.72
C SER A 235 23.12 -9.21 37.84
N ARG A 236 23.85 -9.31 38.96
CA ARG A 236 24.64 -10.52 39.29
C ARG A 236 23.80 -11.70 39.76
N SER A 237 22.48 -11.63 39.60
CA SER A 237 21.58 -12.74 39.88
C SER A 237 21.81 -13.90 38.91
N LYS A 238 21.60 -15.13 39.37
CA LYS A 238 21.53 -16.29 38.48
C LYS A 238 20.39 -16.07 37.47
N MET A 239 20.67 -16.30 36.19
CA MET A 239 19.65 -16.28 35.14
C MET A 239 18.88 -17.59 35.19
N ASP A 240 17.60 -17.54 35.53
CA ASP A 240 16.68 -18.65 35.34
C ASP A 240 16.05 -18.57 33.94
N VAL A 241 15.54 -19.69 33.44
CA VAL A 241 14.86 -19.74 32.11
C VAL A 241 13.76 -18.69 31.97
N PRO A 242 12.84 -18.50 32.94
CA PRO A 242 11.80 -17.46 32.82
C PRO A 242 12.38 -16.05 32.74
N ARG A 243 13.46 -15.76 33.47
CA ARG A 243 14.13 -14.45 33.44
C ARG A 243 14.80 -14.19 32.10
N PHE A 244 15.40 -15.22 31.51
CA PHE A 244 15.97 -15.17 30.16
C PHE A 244 14.89 -14.91 29.10
N LEU A 245 13.75 -15.59 29.18
CA LEU A 245 12.64 -15.37 28.24
C LEU A 245 12.03 -13.97 28.37
N VAL A 246 11.84 -13.47 29.60
CA VAL A 246 11.40 -12.09 29.84
C VAL A 246 12.40 -11.07 29.30
N CYS A 247 13.71 -11.35 29.37
CA CYS A 247 14.72 -10.47 28.77
C CYS A 247 14.62 -10.42 27.24
N ASN A 248 14.32 -11.54 26.58
CA ASN A 248 14.11 -11.56 25.12
C ASN A 248 12.82 -10.83 24.74
N LEU A 249 11.74 -11.00 25.51
CA LEU A 249 10.49 -10.26 25.30
C LEU A 249 10.70 -8.76 25.44
N ALA A 250 11.39 -8.32 26.50
CA ALA A 250 11.73 -6.92 26.69
C ALA A 250 12.64 -6.37 25.57
N ALA A 251 13.57 -7.16 25.05
CA ALA A 251 14.37 -6.76 23.88
C ALA A 251 13.49 -6.60 22.61
N ALA A 252 12.53 -7.49 22.38
CA ALA A 252 11.59 -7.37 21.27
C ALA A 252 10.71 -6.12 21.42
N ASP A 253 10.10 -5.90 22.58
CA ASP A 253 9.25 -4.74 22.82
C ASP A 253 10.04 -3.41 22.83
N PHE A 254 11.34 -3.44 23.13
CA PHE A 254 12.23 -2.30 22.95
C PHE A 254 12.38 -1.92 21.46
N PHE A 255 12.54 -2.91 20.57
CA PHE A 255 12.57 -2.66 19.13
C PHE A 255 11.23 -2.13 18.58
N MET A 256 10.09 -2.64 19.08
CA MET A 256 8.78 -2.03 18.79
C MET A 256 8.75 -0.55 19.24
N GLY A 257 9.34 -0.24 20.39
CA GLY A 257 9.52 1.13 20.87
C GLY A 257 10.32 1.98 19.86
N VAL A 258 11.47 1.50 19.40
CA VAL A 258 12.28 2.20 18.39
C VAL A 258 11.49 2.44 17.09
N TYR A 259 10.73 1.45 16.62
CA TYR A 259 9.84 1.57 15.46
C TYR A 259 8.79 2.69 15.65
N LEU A 260 8.06 2.68 16.77
CA LEU A 260 7.09 3.74 17.08
C LEU A 260 7.74 5.11 17.23
N GLY A 261 8.99 5.15 17.71
CA GLY A 261 9.80 6.37 17.77
C GLY A 261 10.07 6.97 16.39
N PHE A 262 10.40 6.15 15.38
CA PHE A 262 10.55 6.63 14.01
C PHE A 262 9.26 7.28 13.50
N LEU A 263 8.10 6.62 13.69
CA LEU A 263 6.81 7.16 13.27
C LEU A 263 6.44 8.45 14.01
N ALA A 264 6.70 8.51 15.33
CA ALA A 264 6.43 9.68 16.15
C ALA A 264 7.27 10.90 15.73
N VAL A 265 8.55 10.67 15.39
CA VAL A 265 9.46 11.72 14.91
C VAL A 265 9.02 12.22 13.54
N VAL A 266 8.65 11.32 12.62
CA VAL A 266 8.16 11.70 11.29
C VAL A 266 6.89 12.52 11.41
N ASP A 267 5.88 12.02 12.14
CA ASP A 267 4.61 12.73 12.36
C ASP A 267 4.83 14.13 12.94
N ALA A 268 5.73 14.27 13.93
CA ALA A 268 6.06 15.57 14.51
C ALA A 268 6.78 16.51 13.52
N SER A 269 7.62 15.96 12.63
CA SER A 269 8.39 16.74 11.65
C SER A 269 7.58 17.22 10.45
N THR A 270 6.48 16.52 10.12
CA THR A 270 5.68 16.77 8.90
C THR A 270 4.28 17.31 9.21
N LEU A 271 4.09 17.89 10.40
CA LEU A 271 2.77 18.27 10.91
C LEU A 271 2.04 19.23 9.97
N GLY A 272 0.84 18.83 9.52
CA GLY A 272 -0.04 19.60 8.63
C GLY A 272 0.27 19.51 7.13
N GLU A 273 1.42 18.99 6.72
CA GLU A 273 1.83 18.90 5.31
C GLU A 273 2.45 17.54 4.95
N PHE A 274 1.91 16.43 5.50
CA PHE A 274 2.48 15.08 5.29
C PHE A 274 2.53 14.67 3.82
N ARG A 275 1.54 15.03 2.99
CA ARG A 275 1.50 14.68 1.55
C ARG A 275 2.78 15.00 0.76
N MET A 276 3.49 16.09 1.11
CA MET A 276 4.71 16.51 0.40
C MET A 276 5.91 15.64 0.79
N TYR A 277 5.89 15.09 2.01
CA TYR A 277 6.96 14.28 2.58
C TYR A 277 6.67 12.78 2.54
N ALA A 278 5.44 12.37 2.22
CA ALA A 278 5.00 10.97 2.23
C ALA A 278 5.79 10.08 1.26
N ILE A 279 5.91 10.48 -0.02
CA ILE A 279 6.65 9.71 -1.03
C ILE A 279 8.15 9.62 -0.69
N PRO A 280 8.85 10.74 -0.35
CA PRO A 280 10.22 10.67 0.14
C PRO A 280 10.41 9.78 1.38
N TRP A 281 9.45 9.82 2.33
CA TRP A 281 9.48 8.99 3.53
C TRP A 281 9.36 7.49 3.19
N GLN A 282 8.35 7.10 2.41
CA GLN A 282 8.13 5.72 1.99
C GLN A 282 9.32 5.15 1.23
N MET A 283 9.97 5.96 0.40
CA MET A 283 11.15 5.55 -0.38
C MET A 283 12.47 5.63 0.40
N SER A 284 12.44 6.13 1.64
CA SER A 284 13.64 6.28 2.47
C SER A 284 14.10 4.97 3.08
N VAL A 285 15.40 4.90 3.38
CA VAL A 285 15.98 3.83 4.21
C VAL A 285 15.38 3.83 5.62
N GLY A 286 14.91 4.99 6.10
CA GLY A 286 14.25 5.11 7.40
C GLY A 286 12.96 4.29 7.48
N CYS A 287 12.12 4.33 6.44
CA CYS A 287 10.91 3.53 6.36
C CYS A 287 11.21 2.03 6.29
N GLN A 288 12.20 1.63 5.50
CA GLN A 288 12.63 0.23 5.41
C GLN A 288 13.16 -0.30 6.75
N LEU A 289 13.98 0.49 7.46
CA LEU A 289 14.49 0.12 8.78
C LEU A 289 13.36 0.07 9.82
N ALA A 290 12.44 1.01 9.78
CA ALA A 290 11.26 1.02 10.65
C ALA A 290 10.40 -0.23 10.44
N GLY A 291 10.09 -0.56 9.18
CA GLY A 291 9.34 -1.78 8.83
C GLY A 291 10.04 -3.07 9.25
N PHE A 292 11.36 -3.15 9.01
CA PHE A 292 12.18 -4.28 9.47
C PHE A 292 12.12 -4.45 11.00
N LEU A 293 12.31 -3.36 11.76
CA LEU A 293 12.25 -3.39 13.23
C LEU A 293 10.85 -3.75 13.72
N GLY A 294 9.80 -3.20 13.10
CA GLY A 294 8.40 -3.50 13.41
C GLY A 294 8.07 -4.98 13.24
N VAL A 295 8.39 -5.57 12.08
CA VAL A 295 8.14 -7.00 11.82
C VAL A 295 9.01 -7.90 12.70
N LEU A 296 10.31 -7.62 12.81
CA LEU A 296 11.22 -8.41 13.65
C LEU A 296 10.70 -8.49 15.10
N SER A 297 10.24 -7.36 15.62
CA SER A 297 9.82 -7.25 17.01
C SER A 297 8.42 -7.83 17.25
N SER A 298 7.45 -7.64 16.36
CA SER A 298 6.14 -8.29 16.48
C SER A 298 6.25 -9.81 16.43
N GLU A 299 7.02 -10.37 15.48
CA GLU A 299 7.22 -11.81 15.34
C GLU A 299 7.98 -12.40 16.53
N LEU A 300 9.04 -11.73 16.97
CA LEU A 300 9.83 -12.17 18.13
C LEU A 300 9.01 -12.11 19.42
N SER A 301 8.19 -11.08 19.64
CA SER A 301 7.32 -10.99 20.82
C SER A 301 6.28 -12.11 20.83
N VAL A 302 5.61 -12.39 19.70
CA VAL A 302 4.63 -13.49 19.60
C VAL A 302 5.30 -14.85 19.86
N TYR A 303 6.45 -15.11 19.23
CA TYR A 303 7.21 -16.34 19.45
C TYR A 303 7.64 -16.48 20.92
N THR A 304 8.17 -15.41 21.51
CA THR A 304 8.64 -15.42 22.90
C THR A 304 7.48 -15.64 23.87
N LEU A 305 6.32 -15.02 23.66
CA LEU A 305 5.11 -15.24 24.45
C LEU A 305 4.65 -16.71 24.36
N ALA A 306 4.70 -17.32 23.18
CA ALA A 306 4.39 -18.74 23.02
C ALA A 306 5.37 -19.64 23.79
N VAL A 307 6.67 -19.33 23.76
CA VAL A 307 7.68 -20.09 24.52
C VAL A 307 7.49 -19.90 26.04
N ILE A 308 7.17 -18.68 26.50
CA ILE A 308 6.85 -18.42 27.92
C ILE A 308 5.63 -19.24 28.36
N THR A 309 4.56 -19.25 27.57
CA THR A 309 3.34 -20.00 27.92
C THR A 309 3.60 -21.51 27.96
N LEU A 310 4.36 -22.05 27.01
CA LEU A 310 4.77 -23.45 27.00
C LEU A 310 5.68 -23.81 28.18
N GLU A 311 6.65 -22.96 28.51
CA GLU A 311 7.52 -23.15 29.68
C GLU A 311 6.70 -23.20 30.97
N ARG A 312 5.76 -22.26 31.14
CA ARG A 312 4.88 -22.22 32.30
C ARG A 312 3.98 -23.44 32.39
N ASN A 313 3.37 -23.84 31.28
CA ASN A 313 2.50 -25.02 31.24
C ASN A 313 3.30 -26.29 31.58
N TYR A 314 4.49 -26.44 31.02
CA TYR A 314 5.37 -27.57 31.30
C TYR A 314 5.84 -27.60 32.76
N ALA A 315 6.21 -26.45 33.33
CA ALA A 315 6.64 -26.34 34.71
C ALA A 315 5.52 -26.65 35.72
N ILE A 316 4.27 -26.29 35.42
CA ILE A 316 3.10 -26.57 36.27
C ILE A 316 2.70 -28.05 36.19
N THR A 317 2.60 -28.60 34.98
CA THR A 317 2.17 -30.00 34.77
C THR A 317 3.20 -31.01 35.30
N HIS A 318 4.49 -30.70 35.20
CA HIS A 318 5.58 -31.54 35.69
C HIS A 318 6.24 -31.02 36.98
N ALA A 319 5.51 -30.24 37.78
CA ALA A 319 6.02 -29.60 39.00
C ALA A 319 6.69 -30.56 40.01
N MET A 320 6.29 -31.84 40.03
CA MET A 320 6.83 -32.85 40.96
C MET A 320 8.10 -33.57 40.46
N HIS A 321 8.57 -33.32 39.23
CA HIS A 321 9.81 -33.90 38.70
C HIS A 321 10.90 -32.82 38.53
N LEU A 322 11.61 -32.52 39.62
CA LEU A 322 12.65 -31.47 39.69
C LEU A 322 13.78 -31.64 38.63
N ASN A 323 14.08 -32.87 38.23
CA ASN A 323 15.13 -33.20 37.24
C ASN A 323 14.71 -33.02 35.77
N LYS A 324 13.44 -32.70 35.49
CA LYS A 324 12.93 -32.46 34.12
C LYS A 324 12.83 -30.98 33.75
N ARG A 325 13.26 -30.05 34.63
CA ARG A 325 13.23 -28.62 34.31
C ARG A 325 14.04 -28.31 33.05
N LEU A 326 13.44 -27.50 32.17
CA LEU A 326 14.08 -26.97 30.97
C LEU A 326 15.39 -26.26 31.36
N SER A 327 16.49 -26.67 30.75
CA SER A 327 17.80 -26.06 30.96
C SER A 327 17.95 -24.81 30.10
N LEU A 328 18.69 -23.81 30.59
CA LEU A 328 19.01 -22.58 29.84
C LEU A 328 19.60 -22.87 28.47
N LYS A 329 20.41 -23.93 28.32
CA LYS A 329 21.00 -24.31 27.03
C LYS A 329 19.95 -24.70 25.99
N HIS A 330 18.89 -25.40 26.42
CA HIS A 330 17.80 -25.80 25.54
C HIS A 330 16.92 -24.59 25.22
N ALA A 331 16.62 -23.76 26.22
CA ALA A 331 15.86 -22.53 26.02
C ALA A 331 16.58 -21.54 25.10
N SER A 332 17.91 -21.40 25.20
CA SER A 332 18.69 -20.54 24.31
C SER A 332 18.70 -21.05 22.87
N TYR A 333 18.73 -22.38 22.67
CA TYR A 333 18.61 -22.97 21.33
C TYR A 333 17.23 -22.71 20.72
N ILE A 334 16.15 -22.93 21.48
CA ILE A 334 14.78 -22.64 21.05
C ILE A 334 14.64 -21.17 20.66
N MET A 335 15.13 -20.26 21.51
CA MET A 335 15.11 -18.82 21.23
C MET A 335 15.94 -18.46 19.99
N ALA A 336 17.11 -19.05 19.80
CA ALA A 336 17.93 -18.81 18.60
C ALA A 336 17.17 -19.18 17.31
N CYS A 337 16.43 -20.30 17.30
CA CYS A 337 15.56 -20.65 16.19
C CYS A 337 14.46 -19.60 15.96
N GLY A 338 13.84 -19.10 17.04
CA GLY A 338 12.85 -18.02 16.97
C GLY A 338 13.41 -16.72 16.38
N TRP A 339 14.62 -16.33 16.79
CA TRP A 339 15.33 -15.17 16.24
C TRP A 339 15.64 -15.35 14.75
N SER A 340 16.12 -16.53 14.34
CA SER A 340 16.37 -16.82 12.92
C SER A 340 15.09 -16.76 12.09
N PHE A 341 13.97 -17.27 12.62
CA PHE A 341 12.67 -17.19 11.97
C PHE A 341 12.20 -15.73 11.82
N ALA A 342 12.19 -14.96 12.91
CA ALA A 342 11.76 -13.56 12.90
C ALA A 342 12.64 -12.69 11.99
N LEU A 343 13.96 -12.91 11.99
CA LEU A 343 14.88 -12.24 11.07
C LEU A 343 14.61 -12.60 9.61
N SER A 344 14.33 -13.87 9.32
CA SER A 344 14.01 -14.29 7.96
C SER A 344 12.74 -13.58 7.47
N MET A 345 11.68 -13.57 8.28
CA MET A 345 10.43 -12.88 7.98
C MET A 345 10.61 -11.37 7.78
N ALA A 346 11.41 -10.70 8.62
CA ALA A 346 11.68 -9.27 8.49
C ALA A 346 12.59 -8.94 7.29
N LEU A 347 13.41 -9.88 6.82
CA LEU A 347 14.27 -9.68 5.65
C LEU A 347 13.55 -9.89 4.31
N LEU A 348 12.48 -10.70 4.26
CA LEU A 348 11.76 -11.00 3.03
C LEU A 348 11.33 -9.74 2.24
N PRO A 349 10.72 -8.70 2.85
CA PRO A 349 10.31 -7.50 2.13
C PRO A 349 11.47 -6.61 1.67
N LEU A 350 12.70 -6.86 2.13
CA LEU A 350 13.90 -6.18 1.64
C LEU A 350 14.47 -6.85 0.38
N PHE A 351 14.15 -8.13 0.15
CA PHE A 351 14.56 -8.89 -1.04
C PHE A 351 13.53 -8.85 -2.17
N GLY A 352 12.52 -7.98 -2.08
CA GLY A 352 11.47 -7.83 -3.09
C GLY A 352 10.30 -8.79 -2.93
N ILE A 353 10.27 -9.61 -1.88
CA ILE A 353 9.13 -10.47 -1.52
C ILE A 353 8.27 -9.67 -0.53
N SER A 354 7.30 -8.92 -1.06
CA SER A 354 6.55 -7.84 -0.37
C SER A 354 7.32 -6.53 -0.24
N ASP A 355 6.63 -5.44 0.13
CA ASP A 355 7.16 -4.08 0.13
C ASP A 355 6.75 -3.30 1.39
N TYR A 356 7.74 -2.85 2.18
CA TYR A 356 7.51 -1.90 3.26
C TYR A 356 7.08 -0.50 2.76
N ARG A 357 7.21 -0.23 1.47
CA ARG A 357 7.01 1.10 0.88
C ARG A 357 5.54 1.40 0.57
N LYS A 358 4.66 0.40 0.65
CA LYS A 358 3.24 0.49 0.23
C LYS A 358 2.40 1.41 1.13
N PHE A 359 2.67 1.44 2.42
CA PHE A 359 1.88 2.20 3.41
C PHE A 359 2.74 3.22 4.15
N ALA A 360 2.12 4.29 4.66
CA ALA A 360 2.83 5.36 5.35
C ALA A 360 3.52 4.89 6.65
N ILE A 361 2.97 3.85 7.28
CA ILE A 361 3.47 3.24 8.51
C ILE A 361 4.53 2.15 8.28
N CYS A 362 4.93 1.92 7.03
CA CYS A 362 6.04 1.04 6.67
C CYS A 362 5.86 -0.45 7.03
N LEU A 363 4.63 -0.94 7.12
CA LEU A 363 4.32 -2.34 7.37
C LEU A 363 3.83 -3.04 6.08
N PRO A 364 4.17 -4.33 5.88
CA PRO A 364 3.73 -5.09 4.73
C PRO A 364 2.33 -5.65 5.03
N PHE A 365 1.27 -4.87 4.73
CA PHE A 365 -0.09 -5.43 4.70
C PHE A 365 -0.36 -5.99 3.30
N GLU A 366 -0.74 -7.27 3.25
CA GLU A 366 -1.34 -7.86 2.06
C GLU A 366 -2.80 -7.47 1.93
#